data_AF-A0AAE9XSB2-F1
#
_entry.id   AF-A0AAE9XSB2-F1
#
_cell.length_a   1.000
_cell.length_b   1.000
_cell.length_c   1.000
_cell.angle_alpha   90.00
_cell.angle_beta   90.00
_cell.angle_gamma   90.00
#
_symmetry.space_group_name_H-M   'P 1'
#
loop_
_entity.id
_entity.type
_entity.pdbx_description
1 polymer ?
#
loop_
_entity_poly.entity_id
_entity_poly.type
_entity_poly.pdbx_seq_one_letter_code
_entity_poly.pdbx_strand_id
1 'polypeptide(L)'
;MTTRTITQTVFFQRPFTLKGYAKTLAPGVYDIEIEEQILDTMTARAYRQTQVSIHLPPDPDRPGVEETLVIDPQVLDAALLDDISSHRPQQRGGRDTTKRRTASAIERGENEGMALANQPGSNTLKLPF
;
A
#
# COMPACT_ATOMS: atom_id res chain seq x y z
N MET A 1 7.13 26.93 -31.65
CA MET A 1 6.78 25.95 -30.59
C MET A 1 5.38 26.29 -30.14
N THR A 2 4.43 25.36 -30.25
CA THR A 2 3.04 25.59 -29.82
C THR A 2 2.81 24.78 -28.55
N THR A 3 2.60 25.46 -27.43
CA THR A 3 2.28 24.84 -26.14
C THR A 3 0.86 25.22 -25.74
N ARG A 4 0.20 24.32 -25.01
CA ARG A 4 -1.12 24.53 -24.43
C ARG A 4 -1.04 24.16 -22.95
N THR A 5 -1.62 24.99 -22.10
CA THR A 5 -1.80 24.68 -20.68
C THR A 5 -3.22 24.15 -20.46
N ILE A 6 -3.33 23.07 -19.69
CA ILE A 6 -4.61 22.51 -19.24
C ILE A 6 -4.66 22.59 -17.71
N THR A 7 -5.60 23.36 -17.19
CA THR A 7 -5.88 23.40 -15.76
C THR A 7 -6.86 22.29 -15.40
N GLN A 8 -6.53 21.52 -14.36
CA GLN A 8 -7.37 20.45 -13.83
C GLN A 8 -7.31 20.47 -12.31
N THR A 9 -8.30 19.85 -11.68
CA THR A 9 -8.36 19.71 -10.23
C THR A 9 -8.32 18.23 -9.89
N VAL A 10 -7.38 17.84 -9.03
CA VAL A 10 -7.22 16.45 -8.57
C VAL A 10 -7.51 16.35 -7.08
N PHE A 11 -8.03 15.21 -6.66
CA PHE A 11 -8.34 14.94 -5.26
C PHE A 11 -7.49 13.78 -4.75
N PHE A 12 -6.75 14.02 -3.68
CA PHE A 12 -5.99 13.00 -2.95
C PHE A 12 -6.74 12.65 -1.67
N GLN A 13 -7.09 11.38 -1.51
CA GLN A 13 -7.81 10.89 -0.32
C GLN A 13 -6.90 10.83 0.90
N ARG A 14 -5.57 10.76 0.70
CA ARG A 14 -4.59 10.51 1.74
C ARG A 14 -3.37 11.40 1.61
N PRO A 15 -2.59 11.54 2.70
CA PRO A 15 -1.30 12.20 2.61
C PRO A 15 -0.41 11.50 1.58
N PHE A 16 0.22 12.25 0.70
CA PHE A 16 1.05 11.73 -0.38
C PHE A 16 2.39 12.47 -0.42
N THR A 17 3.38 11.87 -1.08
CA THR A 17 4.70 12.48 -1.30
C THR A 17 4.97 12.54 -2.79
N LEU A 18 5.66 13.60 -3.22
CA LEU A 18 6.06 13.76 -4.61
C LEU A 18 7.57 13.58 -4.70
N LYS A 19 8.02 12.86 -5.73
CA LYS A 19 9.46 12.67 -5.95
C LYS A 19 10.11 14.04 -6.18
N GLY A 20 11.13 14.36 -5.39
CA GLY A 20 11.81 15.66 -5.42
C GLY A 20 11.23 16.68 -4.43
N TYR A 21 10.15 16.36 -3.73
CA TYR A 21 9.60 17.17 -2.65
C TYR A 21 9.72 16.42 -1.31
N ALA A 22 10.47 17.01 -0.37
CA ALA A 22 10.81 16.34 0.89
C ALA A 22 9.64 16.28 1.89
N LYS A 23 8.65 17.17 1.74
CA LYS A 23 7.50 17.21 2.65
C LYS A 23 6.39 16.28 2.16
N THR A 24 5.64 15.74 3.12
CA THR A 24 4.38 15.05 2.84
C THR A 24 3.27 16.08 2.68
N LEU A 25 2.51 15.99 1.60
CA LEU A 25 1.36 16.84 1.32
C LEU A 25 0.11 16.26 1.99
N ALA A 26 -0.77 17.15 2.44
CA ALA A 26 -2.01 16.76 3.10
C ALA A 26 -3.01 16.14 2.09
N PRO A 27 -3.93 15.27 2.52
CA PRO A 27 -5.08 14.90 1.69
C PRO A 27 -5.91 16.14 1.38
N GLY A 28 -6.48 16.19 0.18
CA GLY A 28 -7.28 17.34 -0.23
C GLY A 28 -7.40 17.51 -1.73
N VAL A 29 -7.97 18.65 -2.08
CA VAL A 29 -8.15 19.10 -3.46
C VAL A 29 -6.96 19.97 -3.84
N TYR A 30 -6.35 19.66 -4.98
CA TYR A 30 -5.21 20.39 -5.52
C TYR A 30 -5.50 20.81 -6.96
N ASP A 31 -5.21 22.07 -7.26
CA ASP A 31 -5.25 22.56 -8.63
C ASP A 31 -3.92 22.32 -9.30
N ILE A 32 -3.98 21.79 -10.51
CA ILE A 32 -2.82 21.43 -11.31
C ILE A 32 -2.92 22.06 -12.70
N GLU A 33 -1.76 22.39 -13.25
CA GLU A 33 -1.61 22.85 -14.62
C GLU A 33 -0.69 21.90 -15.37
N ILE A 34 -1.22 21.28 -16.41
CA ILE A 34 -0.47 20.40 -17.29
C ILE A 34 -0.06 21.20 -18.51
N GLU A 35 1.25 21.29 -18.75
CA GLU A 35 1.78 21.85 -19.97
C GLU A 35 1.88 20.74 -21.03
N GLU A 36 1.15 20.92 -22.13
CA GLU A 36 1.19 20.07 -23.30
C GLU A 36 1.92 20.76 -24.44
N GLN A 37 2.93 20.09 -24.97
CA GLN A 37 3.55 20.47 -26.23
C GLN A 37 2.74 19.86 -27.38
N ILE A 38 2.39 20.69 -28.36
CA ILE A 38 1.78 20.26 -29.62
C ILE A 38 2.89 19.86 -30.57
N LEU A 39 2.90 18.59 -30.95
CA LEU A 39 3.74 18.03 -31.99
C LEU A 39 2.91 17.97 -33.26
N ASP A 40 3.17 18.92 -34.17
CA ASP A 40 2.55 18.93 -35.48
C ASP A 40 3.28 17.92 -36.37
N THR A 41 2.73 16.72 -36.46
CA THR A 41 3.25 15.68 -37.36
C THR A 41 2.52 15.80 -38.69
N MET A 42 3.16 15.39 -39.79
CA MET A 42 2.63 15.55 -41.15
C MET A 42 1.22 14.95 -41.37
N THR A 43 0.75 14.09 -40.46
CA THR A 43 -0.50 13.33 -40.60
C THR A 43 -1.50 13.58 -39.46
N ALA A 44 -1.06 14.16 -38.33
CA ALA A 44 -1.92 14.38 -37.16
C ALA A 44 -1.31 15.37 -36.17
N ARG A 45 -2.18 15.99 -35.35
CA ARG A 45 -1.76 16.73 -34.17
C ARG A 45 -1.54 15.76 -33.00
N ALA A 46 -0.30 15.57 -32.58
CA ALA A 46 0.05 14.80 -31.39
C ALA A 46 0.30 15.75 -30.21
N TYR A 47 0.03 15.28 -29.00
CA TYR A 47 0.21 16.05 -27.76
C TYR A 47 1.12 15.25 -26.83
N ARG A 48 2.11 15.92 -26.24
CA ARG A 48 2.95 15.35 -25.20
C ARG A 48 2.91 16.26 -23.99
N GLN A 49 2.56 15.71 -22.84
CA GLN A 49 2.71 16.40 -21.56
C GLN A 49 4.21 16.57 -21.27
N THR A 50 4.63 17.81 -21.07
CA THR A 50 6.04 18.16 -20.79
C THR A 50 6.27 18.42 -19.32
N GLN A 51 5.27 18.92 -18.62
CA GLN A 51 5.39 19.35 -17.23
C GLN A 51 4.03 19.39 -16.54
N VAL A 52 4.01 19.18 -15.22
CA VAL A 52 2.86 19.49 -14.37
C VAL A 52 3.28 20.45 -13.27
N SER A 53 2.51 21.52 -13.10
CA SER A 53 2.61 22.45 -11.99
C SER A 53 1.47 22.18 -11.01
N ILE A 54 1.77 21.99 -9.72
CA ILE A 54 0.78 21.76 -8.65
C ILE A 54 0.78 22.96 -7.74
N HIS A 55 -0.39 23.57 -7.55
CA HIS A 55 -0.59 24.66 -6.60
C HIS A 55 -0.86 24.09 -5.22
N LEU A 56 0.01 24.38 -4.27
CA LEU A 56 -0.13 23.92 -2.90
C LEU A 56 -1.08 24.83 -2.11
N PRO A 57 -1.86 24.26 -1.18
CA PRO A 57 -2.65 25.08 -0.27
C PRO A 57 -1.72 25.94 0.61
N PRO A 58 -2.22 27.09 1.10
CA PRO A 58 -1.46 27.98 1.96
C PRO A 58 -0.89 27.23 3.17
N ASP A 59 0.41 27.34 3.37
CA ASP A 59 1.08 26.74 4.53
C ASP A 59 0.75 27.60 5.78
N PRO A 60 0.13 27.04 6.83
CA PRO A 60 -0.21 27.79 8.04
C PRO A 60 1.03 28.32 8.77
N ASP A 61 2.18 27.69 8.59
CA ASP A 61 3.46 28.15 9.16
C ASP A 61 4.07 29.30 8.33
N ARG A 62 3.59 29.50 7.09
CA ARG A 62 4.04 30.56 6.17
C ARG A 62 2.85 31.27 5.53
N PRO A 63 2.06 32.02 6.30
CA PRO A 63 0.89 32.72 5.79
C PRO A 63 1.28 33.71 4.67
N GLY A 64 0.57 33.66 3.55
CA GLY A 64 0.78 34.54 2.41
C GLY A 64 1.83 34.07 1.41
N VAL A 65 2.39 32.86 1.57
CA VAL A 65 3.25 32.22 0.57
C VAL A 65 2.43 31.23 -0.26
N GLU A 66 2.27 31.52 -1.55
CA GLU A 66 1.78 30.55 -2.53
C GLU A 66 2.97 29.72 -3.03
N GLU A 67 2.88 28.40 -2.91
CA GLU A 67 3.93 27.49 -3.34
C GLU A 67 3.41 26.66 -4.52
N THR A 68 4.13 26.72 -5.65
CA THR A 68 3.83 25.92 -6.84
C THR A 68 4.97 24.93 -7.06
N LEU A 69 4.63 23.65 -7.13
CA LEU A 69 5.59 22.59 -7.41
C LEU A 69 5.57 22.19 -8.87
N VAL A 70 6.74 22.18 -9.50
CA VAL A 70 6.93 21.69 -10.85
C VAL A 70 7.43 20.26 -10.80
N ILE A 71 6.67 19.32 -11.38
CA ILE A 71 6.98 17.90 -11.41
C ILE A 71 6.83 17.31 -12.81
N ASP A 72 7.44 16.14 -13.03
CA ASP A 72 7.21 15.33 -14.22
C ASP A 72 5.80 14.71 -14.17
N PRO A 73 5.06 14.65 -15.30
CA PRO A 73 3.74 14.02 -15.35
C PRO A 73 3.69 12.60 -14.76
N GLN A 74 4.75 11.80 -14.93
CA GLN A 74 4.81 10.43 -14.39
C GLN A 74 4.84 10.40 -12.86
N VAL A 75 5.34 11.46 -12.21
CA VAL A 75 5.34 11.57 -10.75
C VAL A 75 3.92 11.81 -10.24
N LEU A 76 3.11 12.61 -10.95
CA LEU A 76 1.70 12.78 -10.62
C LEU A 76 0.94 11.46 -10.77
N ASP A 77 1.13 10.77 -11.89
CA ASP A 77 0.46 9.49 -12.16
C ASP A 77 0.78 8.44 -11.09
N ALA A 78 2.05 8.34 -10.67
CA ALA A 78 2.47 7.43 -9.62
C ALA A 78 1.83 7.78 -8.26
N ALA A 79 1.73 9.07 -7.92
CA ALA A 79 1.08 9.52 -6.68
C ALA A 79 -0.42 9.22 -6.68
N LEU A 80 -1.12 9.44 -7.81
CA LEU A 80 -2.53 9.10 -7.95
C LEU A 80 -2.76 7.58 -7.88
N LEU A 81 -1.88 6.79 -8.49
CA LEU A 81 -1.96 5.33 -8.42
C LEU A 81 -1.75 4.79 -7.00
N ASP A 82 -0.82 5.37 -6.23
CA ASP A 82 -0.64 5.00 -4.82
C ASP A 82 -1.86 5.39 -3.96
N ASP A 83 -2.45 6.56 -4.22
CA ASP A 83 -3.67 7.01 -3.53
C ASP A 83 -4.89 6.13 -3.83
N ILE A 84 -4.95 5.47 -4.99
CA ILE A 84 -6.01 4.50 -5.30
C ILE A 84 -5.69 3.11 -4.74
N SER A 85 -4.46 2.62 -4.95
CA SER A 85 -4.07 1.23 -4.66
C SER A 85 -3.92 0.93 -3.18
N SER A 86 -3.48 1.91 -2.39
CA SER A 86 -3.31 1.73 -0.95
C SER A 86 -4.68 1.76 -0.20
N HIS A 87 -5.83 1.68 -0.89
CA HIS A 87 -7.19 1.42 -0.33
C HIS A 87 -7.33 0.00 0.28
N ARG A 88 -6.28 -0.57 0.85
CA ARG A 88 -6.39 -1.83 1.59
C ARG A 88 -7.11 -1.52 2.90
N PRO A 89 -8.30 -2.11 3.18
CA PRO A 89 -8.88 -2.00 4.51
C PRO A 89 -7.84 -2.55 5.48
N GLN A 90 -7.38 -1.69 6.39
CA GLN A 90 -6.46 -2.07 7.45
C GLN A 90 -7.07 -3.29 8.16
N GLN A 91 -6.48 -4.47 7.92
CA GLN A 91 -6.77 -5.65 8.72
C GLN A 91 -6.47 -5.27 10.16
N ARG A 92 -7.54 -5.07 10.94
CA ARG A 92 -7.52 -5.04 12.40
C ARG A 92 -7.09 -6.43 12.88
N GLY A 93 -5.80 -6.72 12.76
CA GLY A 93 -5.18 -7.91 13.32
C GLY A 93 -4.95 -7.71 14.80
N GLY A 94 -5.83 -8.30 15.61
CA GLY A 94 -5.74 -8.34 17.06
C GLY A 94 -4.35 -8.79 17.51
N ARG A 95 -3.73 -7.95 18.33
CA ARG A 95 -2.44 -8.23 18.96
C ARG A 95 -2.71 -9.18 20.13
N ASP A 96 -2.80 -10.48 19.86
CA ASP A 96 -2.85 -11.52 20.90
C ASP A 96 -1.45 -11.64 21.53
N THR A 97 -1.27 -10.91 22.62
CA THR A 97 -0.07 -10.97 23.46
C THR A 97 -0.22 -12.10 24.48
N THR A 98 -0.32 -13.35 24.02
CA THR A 98 -0.16 -14.50 24.93
C THR A 98 1.31 -14.66 25.29
N LYS A 99 1.63 -13.97 26.38
CA LYS A 99 2.91 -13.89 27.07
C LYS A 99 3.30 -15.28 27.60
N ARG A 100 4.21 -15.91 26.87
CA ARG A 100 5.15 -16.94 27.32
C ARG A 100 5.69 -16.66 28.73
N ARG A 101 5.41 -17.52 29.71
CA ARG A 101 6.20 -17.71 30.95
C ARG A 101 6.07 -19.19 31.41
N THR A 102 7.10 -20.01 31.14
CA THR A 102 8.02 -20.66 32.12
C THR A 102 7.30 -21.67 33.05
N ALA A 103 7.67 -22.94 33.15
CA ALA A 103 9.03 -23.46 33.36
C ALA A 103 9.14 -24.95 33.01
N SER A 104 10.33 -25.34 32.54
CA SER A 104 10.81 -26.72 32.57
C SER A 104 10.94 -27.24 34.01
N ALA A 105 10.60 -28.51 34.26
CA ALA A 105 11.21 -29.29 35.34
C ALA A 105 11.06 -30.81 35.12
N ILE A 106 12.17 -31.41 34.65
CA ILE A 106 12.76 -32.68 35.13
C ILE A 106 12.00 -33.98 34.83
N GLU A 107 12.44 -34.58 33.73
CA GLU A 107 12.56 -36.03 33.51
C GLU A 107 13.15 -36.73 34.75
N ARG A 108 12.40 -37.67 35.34
CA ARG A 108 12.96 -38.72 36.19
C ARG A 108 12.19 -40.01 35.90
N GLY A 109 12.85 -40.95 35.26
CA GLY A 109 12.33 -42.29 34.98
C GLY A 109 12.73 -43.28 36.07
N GLU A 110 11.82 -44.18 36.42
CA GLU A 110 12.01 -45.46 37.12
C GLU A 110 10.81 -46.33 36.65
N ASN A 111 10.92 -47.18 35.62
CA ASN A 111 11.25 -48.63 35.71
C ASN A 111 10.70 -49.26 37.00
N GLU A 112 9.64 -50.07 36.95
CA GLU A 112 9.64 -51.55 36.95
C GLU A 112 8.16 -51.98 36.74
N GLY A 113 7.75 -52.86 35.81
CA GLY A 113 8.05 -54.30 35.78
C GLY A 113 6.93 -55.11 36.45
N MET A 114 5.99 -55.69 35.66
CA MET A 114 5.08 -56.85 35.92
C MET A 114 3.67 -56.59 35.33
N ALA A 115 2.97 -57.52 34.68
CA ALA A 115 3.26 -58.88 34.26
C ALA A 115 2.27 -59.25 33.13
N LEU A 116 2.73 -60.15 32.27
CA LEU A 116 1.98 -60.79 31.18
C LEU A 116 0.78 -61.58 31.71
N ALA A 117 -0.38 -61.46 31.06
CA ALA A 117 -1.42 -62.48 31.10
C ALA A 117 -2.26 -62.50 29.80
N ASN A 118 -1.83 -63.37 28.89
CA ASN A 118 -2.60 -64.23 27.98
C ASN A 118 -3.95 -63.77 27.35
N GLN A 119 -3.91 -63.69 26.01
CA GLN A 119 -4.99 -64.01 25.03
C GLN A 119 -5.62 -65.40 25.26
N PRO A 120 -6.78 -65.85 24.66
CA PRO A 120 -7.14 -65.65 23.24
C PRO A 120 -8.63 -65.71 22.78
N GLY A 121 -8.83 -65.44 21.48
CA GLY A 121 -9.98 -65.91 20.65
C GLY A 121 -11.07 -64.85 20.41
N SER A 122 -11.64 -64.63 19.23
CA SER A 122 -11.54 -65.28 17.93
C SER A 122 -12.13 -64.34 16.87
N ASN A 123 -11.38 -64.11 15.80
CA ASN A 123 -11.79 -64.35 14.41
C ASN A 123 -13.19 -63.90 13.94
N THR A 124 -13.25 -63.02 12.94
CA THR A 124 -13.66 -63.37 11.55
C THR A 124 -14.21 -62.15 10.81
N LEU A 125 -13.59 -61.85 9.66
CA LEU A 125 -14.07 -60.93 8.64
C LEU A 125 -15.48 -61.27 8.13
N LYS A 126 -16.31 -60.25 7.85
CA LYS A 126 -17.16 -60.23 6.64
C LYS A 126 -17.76 -58.83 6.38
N LEU A 127 -17.18 -58.12 5.41
CA LEU A 127 -17.97 -57.40 4.40
C LEU A 127 -18.63 -58.47 3.50
N PRO A 128 -19.87 -58.30 3.00
CA PRO A 128 -20.12 -57.53 1.76
C PRO A 128 -21.51 -56.83 1.80
N PHE A 129 -21.98 -55.95 0.91
CA PHE A 129 -21.72 -55.55 -0.47
C PHE A 129 -21.97 -54.05 -0.60
#